data_AF-W2CEI6-F1
#
_entry.id   AF-W2CEI6-F1
#
_cell.length_a   1.000
_cell.length_b   1.000
_cell.length_c   1.000
_cell.angle_alpha   90.00
_cell.angle_beta   90.00
_cell.angle_gamma   90.00
#
_symmetry.space_group_name_H-M   'P 1'
#
loop_
_entity.id
_entity.type
_entity.pdbx_description
1 polymer ?
#
loop_
_entity_poly.entity_id
_entity_poly.type
_entity_poly.pdbx_seq_one_letter_code
_entity_poly.pdbx_strand_id
1 'polypeptide(L)' 'MEKFNFYQDRKVTCWERTHFDVKAESYEEAVALVK' A
#
# COMPACT_ATOMS: atom_id res chain seq x y z
N MET A 1 -4.11 16.23 -2.09
CA MET A 1 -3.51 14.88 -2.18
C MET A 1 -3.23 14.39 -0.79
N GLU A 2 -4.04 13.46 -0.34
CA GLU A 2 -3.84 12.78 0.93
C GLU A 2 -2.79 11.68 0.74
N LYS A 3 -2.05 11.37 1.81
CA LYS A 3 -1.13 10.24 1.85
C LYS A 3 -1.83 9.09 2.56
N PHE A 4 -1.93 7.97 1.86
CA PHE A 4 -2.48 6.73 2.38
C PHE A 4 -1.36 5.73 2.62
N ASN A 5 -1.30 5.18 3.84
CA ASN A 5 -0.28 4.22 4.22
C ASN A 5 -0.81 2.80 3.98
N PHE A 6 -0.10 2.03 3.16
CA PHE A 6 -0.41 0.64 2.87
C PHE A 6 0.70 -0.28 3.37
N TYR A 7 0.36 -1.56 3.42
CA TYR A 7 1.34 -2.61 3.67
C TYR A 7 1.07 -3.79 2.73
N GLN A 8 2.15 -4.48 2.37
CA GLN A 8 2.08 -5.74 1.64
C GLN A 8 2.91 -6.77 2.39
N ASP A 9 2.27 -7.90 2.71
CA ASP A 9 2.94 -9.06 3.28
C ASP A 9 3.35 -9.99 2.13
N ARG A 10 4.63 -10.34 2.06
CA ARG A 10 5.18 -11.28 1.07
C ARG A 10 5.83 -12.45 1.79
N LYS A 11 5.43 -13.67 1.42
CA LYS A 11 6.09 -14.89 1.90
C LYS A 11 7.21 -15.26 0.93
N VAL A 12 8.45 -15.11 1.38
CA VAL A 12 9.64 -15.50 0.62
C VAL A 12 10.21 -16.76 1.25
N THR A 13 11.26 -16.64 2.07
CA THR A 13 11.76 -17.67 2.99
C THR A 13 11.22 -17.45 4.42
N CYS A 14 11.03 -16.19 4.80
CA CYS A 14 10.29 -15.74 5.98
C CYS A 14 9.13 -14.81 5.55
N TRP A 15 8.32 -14.38 6.53
CA TRP A 15 7.28 -13.36 6.30
C TRP A 15 7.93 -11.98 6.32
N GLU A 16 7.88 -11.28 5.19
CA GLU A 16 8.33 -9.90 5.06
C GLU A 16 7.12 -8.97 4.94
N ARG A 17 7.10 -7.91 5.74
CA ARG A 17 6.10 -6.84 5.67
C ARG A 17 6.74 -5.57 5.15
N THR A 18 6.25 -5.05 4.05
CA THR A 18 6.72 -3.78 3.48
C THR A 18 5.63 -2.72 3.61
N HIS A 19 5.98 -1.59 4.20
CA HIS A 19 5.11 -0.41 4.28
C HIS A 19 5.46 0.58 3.19
N PHE A 20 4.44 1.22 2.62
CA PHE A 20 4.62 2.26 1.60
C PHE A 20 3.46 3.26 1.60
N ASP A 21 3.75 4.47 1.14
CA ASP A 21 2.79 5.57 1.05
C ASP A 21 2.30 5.73 -0.39
N VAL A 22 1.00 5.89 -0.58
CA VAL A 22 0.37 6.24 -1.86
C VAL A 22 -0.23 7.63 -1.75
N LYS A 23 0.10 8.51 -2.70
CA LYS A 23 -0.55 9.82 -2.82
C LYS A 23 -1.74 9.70 -3.77
N ALA A 24 -2.93 10.00 -3.29
CA ALA A 24 -4.15 10.00 -4.09
C ALA A 24 -5.08 11.14 -3.67
N GLU A 25 -6.12 11.40 -4.45
CA GLU A 25 -7.17 12.37 -4.07
C GLU A 25 -8.25 11.72 -3.21
N SER A 26 -8.44 10.40 -3.35
CA SER A 26 -9.37 9.62 -2.54
C SER A 26 -8.78 8.27 -2.13
N TYR A 27 -9.37 7.66 -1.09
CA TYR A 27 -9.00 6.30 -0.66
C TYR A 27 -9.30 5.26 -1.74
N GLU A 28 -10.39 5.41 -2.50
CA GLU A 28 -10.76 4.49 -3.57
C GLU A 28 -9.72 4.47 -4.70
N GLU A 29 -9.24 5.65 -5.10
CA GLU A 29 -8.12 5.78 -6.04
C GLU A 29 -6.83 5.18 -5.46
N ALA A 30 -6.56 5.43 -4.19
CA ALA A 30 -5.37 4.88 -3.53
C ALA A 30 -5.40 3.33 -3.52
N VAL A 31 -6.57 2.74 -3.26
CA VAL A 31 -6.76 1.28 -3.34
C VAL A 31 -6.66 0.78 -4.78
N ALA A 32 -7.22 1.49 -5.76
CA ALA A 32 -7.13 1.12 -7.17
C ALA A 32 -5.68 1.13 -7.70
N LEU A 33 -4.80 1.97 -7.16
CA LEU A 33 -3.38 2.00 -7.46
C LEU A 33 -2.59 0.83 -6.84
N VAL A 34 -3.10 0.24 -5.74
CA VAL A 34 -2.45 -0.86 -5.01
C VAL A 34 -2.91 -2.23 -5.47
N LYS A 35 -4.11 -2.32 -6.05
CA LYS A 35 -4.77 -3.56 -6.49
C LYS A 35 -4.16 -4.14 -7.75
#